data_AF-A0A931R4U0-F1
#
_entry.id   AF-A0A931R4U0-F1
#
_cell.length_a   1.000
_cell.length_b   1.000
_cell.length_c   1.000
_cell.angle_alpha   90.00
_cell.angle_beta   90.00
_cell.angle_gamma   90.00
#
_symmetry.space_group_name_H-M   'P 1'
#
loop_
_entity.id
_entity.type
_entity.pdbx_description
1 polymer ?
#
loop_
_entity_poly.entity_id
_entity_poly.type
_entity_poly.pdbx_seq_one_letter_code
_entity_poly.pdbx_strand_id
1 'polypeptide(L)'
;TILKTVGLLDHFRAIVAAEDVNQGKPEPEIYLKALAALNARGGNGNPIAAADCVVIEDSREGIKGALRAGMKCLAVTNSHPAELLGDADAVVKSLEDVKLHFLQNICS
;
A
#
# COMPACT_ATOMS: atom_id res chain seq x y z
N THR A 1 -2.68 2.25 -19.65
CA THR A 1 -2.05 2.43 -18.33
C THR A 1 -0.82 1.54 -18.25
N ILE A 2 0.16 1.86 -17.42
CA ILE A 2 1.35 1.01 -17.20
C ILE A 2 0.93 -0.41 -16.83
N LEU A 3 -0.06 -0.55 -15.93
CA LEU A 3 -0.64 -1.83 -15.51
C LEU A 3 -1.14 -2.70 -16.67
N LYS A 4 -1.79 -2.10 -17.68
CA LYS A 4 -2.23 -2.84 -18.89
C LYS A 4 -1.04 -3.30 -19.72
N THR A 5 -0.04 -2.45 -19.90
CA THR A 5 1.16 -2.76 -20.69
C THR A 5 1.95 -3.92 -20.10
N VAL A 6 2.04 -4.01 -18.77
CA VAL A 6 2.75 -5.10 -18.07
C VAL A 6 1.86 -6.31 -17.74
N GLY A 7 0.62 -6.34 -18.22
CA GLY A 7 -0.30 -7.48 -18.03
C GLY A 7 -0.83 -7.66 -16.60
N LEU A 8 -0.76 -6.62 -15.76
CA LEU A 8 -1.15 -6.71 -14.35
C LEU A 8 -2.55 -6.16 -14.03
N LEU A 9 -3.21 -5.51 -14.99
CA LEU A 9 -4.47 -4.80 -14.76
C LEU A 9 -5.54 -5.66 -14.08
N ASP A 10 -5.68 -6.93 -14.48
CA ASP A 10 -6.73 -7.83 -13.98
C ASP A 10 -6.51 -8.31 -12.54
N HIS A 11 -5.34 -8.03 -11.95
CA HIS A 11 -5.04 -8.31 -10.54
C HIS A 11 -5.52 -7.20 -9.59
N PHE A 12 -5.95 -6.05 -10.11
CA PHE A 12 -6.37 -4.91 -9.29
C PHE A 12 -7.90 -4.80 -9.21
N ARG A 13 -8.45 -4.97 -8.00
CA ARG A 13 -9.89 -4.78 -7.76
C ARG A 13 -10.27 -3.30 -7.76
N ALA A 14 -9.38 -2.38 -7.38
CA ALA A 14 -9.59 -0.94 -7.42
C ALA A 14 -8.28 -0.24 -7.80
N ILE A 15 -8.38 0.91 -8.47
CA ILE A 15 -7.25 1.75 -8.86
C ILE A 15 -7.61 3.17 -8.49
N VAL A 16 -6.72 3.83 -7.74
CA VAL A 16 -6.79 5.26 -7.39
C VAL A 16 -5.48 5.88 -7.82
N ALA A 17 -5.55 6.97 -8.57
CA ALA A 17 -4.42 7.69 -9.13
C ALA A 17 -4.23 9.06 -8.46
N ALA A 18 -3.18 9.79 -8.85
CA ALA A 18 -2.90 11.11 -8.30
C ALA A 18 -4.00 12.12 -8.68
N GLU A 19 -4.63 11.92 -9.83
CA GLU A 19 -5.76 12.75 -10.31
C GLU A 19 -7.04 12.55 -9.48
N ASP A 20 -7.13 11.45 -8.72
CA ASP A 20 -8.29 11.14 -7.90
C ASP A 20 -8.21 11.77 -6.50
N VAL A 21 -7.11 12.45 -6.14
CA VAL A 21 -6.88 13.02 -4.81
C VAL A 21 -6.61 14.53 -4.86
N ASN A 22 -6.97 15.24 -3.79
CA ASN A 22 -6.67 16.66 -3.64
C ASN A 22 -5.30 16.87 -2.97
N GLN A 23 -4.95 15.99 -2.04
CA GLN A 23 -3.70 16.04 -1.29
C GLN A 23 -2.88 14.78 -1.57
N GLY A 24 -1.69 14.99 -2.13
CA GLY A 24 -0.71 13.92 -2.33
C GLY A 24 -0.09 13.46 -1.01
N LYS A 25 0.66 12.35 -1.09
CA LYS A 25 1.53 11.87 -0.01
C LYS A 25 2.38 13.05 0.52
N PRO A 26 2.49 13.24 1.85
CA PRO A 26 2.22 12.28 2.93
C PRO A 26 0.77 12.32 3.45
N GLU A 27 -0.16 13.01 2.80
CA GLU A 27 -1.56 12.92 3.19
C GLU A 27 -2.15 11.54 2.84
N PRO A 28 -3.01 10.96 3.70
CA PRO A 28 -3.44 9.57 3.58
C PRO A 28 -4.55 9.37 2.52
N GLU A 29 -4.98 10.44 1.84
CA GLU A 29 -6.18 10.48 1.00
C GLU A 29 -6.21 9.35 -0.04
N ILE A 30 -5.08 9.08 -0.71
CA ILE A 30 -4.99 8.05 -1.75
C ILE A 30 -5.24 6.64 -1.18
N TYR A 31 -4.71 6.34 0.00
CA TYR A 31 -4.85 5.04 0.65
C TYR A 31 -6.27 4.86 1.20
N LEU A 32 -6.83 5.89 1.83
CA LEU A 32 -8.21 5.87 2.32
C LEU A 32 -9.22 5.72 1.18
N LYS A 33 -9.00 6.37 0.03
CA LYS A 33 -9.82 6.19 -1.17
C LYS A 33 -9.69 4.79 -1.75
N ALA A 34 -8.48 4.23 -1.78
CA ALA A 34 -8.28 2.84 -2.22
C ALA A 34 -9.04 1.85 -1.32
N LEU A 35 -8.97 2.01 0.01
CA LEU A 35 -9.73 1.21 0.97
C LEU A 35 -11.24 1.34 0.75
N ALA A 36 -11.74 2.58 0.60
CA ALA A 36 -13.16 2.82 0.34
C ALA A 36 -13.62 2.16 -0.96
N ALA A 37 -12.83 2.24 -2.04
CA ALA A 37 -13.12 1.60 -3.32
C ALA A 37 -13.12 0.07 -3.24
N LEU A 38 -12.21 -0.52 -2.45
CA LEU A 38 -12.18 -1.96 -2.19
C LEU A 38 -13.44 -2.41 -1.43
N ASN A 39 -13.79 -1.71 -0.36
CA ASN A 39 -14.99 -2.00 0.43
C ASN A 39 -16.29 -1.83 -0.37
N ALA A 40 -16.38 -0.81 -1.24
CA ALA A 40 -17.53 -0.57 -2.09
C ALA A 40 -17.77 -1.70 -3.13
N ARG A 41 -16.71 -2.40 -3.54
CA ARG A 41 -16.81 -3.53 -4.47
C ARG A 41 -17.25 -4.83 -3.80
N GLY A 42 -17.45 -4.83 -2.48
CA GLY A 42 -17.89 -6.01 -1.72
C GLY A 42 -16.81 -7.07 -1.55
N GLY A 43 -16.92 -7.83 -0.46
CA GLY A 43 -16.03 -8.93 -0.08
C GLY A 43 -16.80 -10.03 0.65
N ASN A 44 -16.10 -10.80 1.47
CA ASN A 44 -16.55 -11.91 2.32
C ASN A 44 -17.55 -11.54 3.44
N GLY A 45 -18.37 -10.50 3.25
CA GLY A 45 -19.45 -10.08 4.16
C GLY A 45 -19.06 -9.00 5.18
N ASN A 46 -17.76 -8.75 5.39
CA ASN A 46 -17.25 -7.76 6.34
C ASN A 46 -16.42 -6.68 5.63
N PRO A 47 -16.53 -5.40 6.03
CA PRO A 47 -15.62 -4.35 5.57
C PRO A 47 -14.18 -4.64 6.00
N ILE A 48 -13.23 -4.34 5.13
CA ILE A 48 -11.79 -4.32 5.41
C ILE A 48 -11.51 -3.11 6.30
N ALA A 49 -10.83 -3.30 7.43
CA ALA A 49 -10.33 -2.20 8.26
C ALA A 49 -8.97 -1.70 7.74
N ALA A 50 -8.61 -0.46 8.05
CA ALA A 50 -7.30 0.08 7.64
C ALA A 50 -6.14 -0.75 8.21
N ALA A 51 -6.27 -1.26 9.43
CA ALA A 51 -5.26 -2.10 10.08
C ALA A 51 -5.06 -3.46 9.40
N ASP A 52 -6.02 -3.92 8.57
CA ASP A 52 -5.91 -5.15 7.80
C ASP A 52 -5.13 -4.96 6.49
N CYS A 53 -4.82 -3.70 6.13
CA CYS A 53 -4.14 -3.37 4.88
C CYS A 53 -2.63 -3.25 5.08
N VAL A 54 -1.87 -3.86 4.15
CA VAL A 54 -0.43 -3.62 3.97
C VAL A 54 -0.22 -2.78 2.71
N VAL A 55 0.42 -1.62 2.87
CA VAL A 55 0.90 -0.78 1.78
C VAL A 55 2.34 -1.16 1.45
N ILE A 56 2.63 -1.41 0.17
CA ILE A 56 3.98 -1.64 -0.33
C ILE A 56 4.49 -0.33 -0.94
N GLU A 57 5.62 0.18 -0.47
CA GLU A 57 6.12 1.52 -0.86
C GLU A 57 7.64 1.61 -0.87
N ASP A 58 8.22 2.59 -1.56
CA ASP A 58 9.67 2.83 -1.65
C ASP A 58 10.10 4.28 -1.34
N SER A 59 9.17 5.09 -0.82
CA SER A 59 9.36 6.51 -0.51
C SER A 59 8.93 6.85 0.92
N ARG A 60 9.64 7.79 1.55
CA ARG A 60 9.32 8.26 2.91
C ARG A 60 7.94 8.90 3.01
N GLU A 61 7.55 9.68 2.01
CA GLU A 61 6.24 10.35 2.01
C GLU A 61 5.09 9.34 1.84
N GLY A 62 5.31 8.29 1.03
CA GLY A 62 4.35 7.20 0.91
C GLY A 62 4.20 6.39 2.20
N ILE A 63 5.30 6.09 2.89
CA ILE A 63 5.28 5.41 4.19
C ILE A 63 4.48 6.24 5.21
N LYS A 64 4.78 7.53 5.35
CA LYS A 64 4.03 8.42 6.24
C LYS A 64 2.53 8.44 5.92
N GLY A 65 2.18 8.50 4.64
CA GLY A 65 0.78 8.47 4.21
C GLY A 65 0.08 7.16 4.58
N ALA A 66 0.76 6.02 4.46
CA ALA A 66 0.21 4.72 4.83
C ALA A 66 -0.06 4.64 6.34
N LEU A 67 0.92 5.05 7.15
CA LEU A 67 0.81 5.06 8.61
C LEU A 67 -0.29 6.04 9.09
N ARG A 68 -0.38 7.22 8.48
CA ARG A 68 -1.45 8.19 8.76
C ARG A 68 -2.83 7.68 8.37
N ALA A 69 -2.92 6.78 7.40
CA ALA A 69 -4.17 6.11 7.04
C ALA A 69 -4.55 5.01 8.04
N GLY A 70 -3.72 4.73 9.05
CA GLY A 70 -3.91 3.63 9.99
C GLY A 70 -3.60 2.26 9.38
N MET A 71 -2.82 2.22 8.30
CA MET A 71 -2.43 1.00 7.60
C MET A 71 -1.01 0.58 7.97
N LYS A 72 -0.71 -0.69 7.74
CA LYS A 72 0.64 -1.23 7.82
C LYS A 72 1.45 -0.89 6.59
N CYS A 73 2.77 -0.79 6.72
CA CYS A 73 3.65 -0.48 5.60
C CYS A 73 4.85 -1.43 5.51
N LEU A 74 5.02 -2.03 4.33
CA LEU A 74 6.23 -2.73 3.91
C LEU A 74 7.01 -1.81 2.95
N ALA A 75 8.20 -1.39 3.35
CA ALA A 75 9.07 -0.62 2.50
C ALA A 75 10.00 -1.51 1.67
N VAL A 76 10.23 -1.15 0.40
CA VAL A 76 11.20 -1.80 -0.50
C VAL A 76 12.30 -0.80 -0.86
N THR A 77 13.56 -1.16 -0.66
CA THR A 77 14.71 -0.25 -0.87
C THR A 77 15.08 -0.07 -2.35
N ASN A 78 14.11 0.15 -3.23
CA ASN A 78 14.35 0.36 -4.66
C ASN A 78 14.82 1.80 -4.96
N SER A 79 14.18 2.78 -4.34
CA SER A 79 14.44 4.20 -4.61
C SER A 79 15.28 4.88 -3.53
N HIS A 80 15.21 4.39 -2.28
CA HIS A 80 15.89 4.97 -1.14
C HIS A 80 16.56 3.87 -0.30
N PRO A 81 17.69 4.18 0.37
CA PRO A 81 18.33 3.24 1.26
C PRO A 81 17.50 3.04 2.54
N ALA A 82 17.71 1.90 3.21
CA ALA A 82 16.88 1.47 4.34
C ALA A 82 16.81 2.50 5.48
N GLU A 83 17.86 3.29 5.70
CA GLU A 83 17.91 4.30 6.76
C GLU A 83 16.86 5.42 6.57
N LEU A 84 16.40 5.65 5.33
CA LEU A 84 15.38 6.66 5.03
C LEU A 84 13.94 6.11 5.09
N LEU A 85 13.80 4.80 5.26
CA LEU A 85 12.51 4.08 5.23
C LEU A 85 12.14 3.47 6.59
N GLY A 86 12.87 3.82 7.66
CA GLY A 86 12.74 3.21 8.98
C GLY A 86 11.41 3.45 9.71
N ASP A 87 10.53 4.32 9.18
CA ASP A 87 9.19 4.52 9.73
C ASP A 87 8.24 3.35 9.40
N ALA A 88 8.55 2.51 8.40
CA ALA A 88 7.71 1.39 7.98
C ALA A 88 7.73 0.23 8.99
N ASP A 89 6.65 -0.57 9.04
CA ASP A 89 6.57 -1.75 9.90
C ASP A 89 7.61 -2.82 9.53
N ALA A 90 8.00 -2.88 8.25
CA ALA A 90 9.08 -3.74 7.77
C ALA A 90 9.79 -3.12 6.56
N VAL A 91 11.07 -3.45 6.38
CA VAL A 91 11.88 -3.00 5.24
C VAL A 91 12.56 -4.22 4.59
N VAL A 92 12.42 -4.35 3.28
CA VAL A 92 13.04 -5.42 2.48
C VAL A 92 13.84 -4.85 1.32
N LYS A 93 14.82 -5.62 0.83
CA LYS A 93 15.64 -5.22 -0.31
C LYS A 93 14.94 -5.44 -1.65
N SER A 94 14.14 -6.49 -1.74
CA SER A 94 13.44 -6.91 -2.95
C SER A 94 12.09 -7.54 -2.60
N LEU A 95 11.12 -7.44 -3.51
CA LEU A 95 9.86 -8.19 -3.41
C LEU A 95 10.04 -9.70 -3.64
N GLU A 96 11.17 -10.14 -4.20
CA GLU A 96 11.48 -11.57 -4.37
C GLU A 96 11.57 -12.32 -3.01
N ASP A 97 11.99 -11.58 -1.98
CA ASP A 97 12.12 -12.06 -0.60
C ASP A 97 10.76 -12.08 0.13
N VAL A 98 9.72 -11.48 -0.46
CA VAL A 98 8.41 -11.33 0.18
C VAL A 98 7.54 -12.53 -0.12
N LYS A 99 7.12 -13.23 0.93
CA LYS A 99 6.15 -14.33 0.87
C LYS A 99 4.85 -13.92 1.55
N LEU A 100 3.75 -14.59 1.21
CA LEU A 100 2.45 -14.28 1.78
C LEU A 100 2.42 -14.37 3.32
N HIS A 101 3.08 -15.38 3.90
CA HIS A 101 3.17 -15.52 5.36
C HIS A 101 3.89 -14.33 6.02
N PHE A 102 4.88 -13.75 5.35
CA PHE A 102 5.58 -12.59 5.84
C PHE A 102 4.64 -11.37 5.89
N LEU A 103 3.81 -11.18 4.86
CA LEU A 103 2.81 -10.11 4.85
C LEU A 103 1.73 -10.31 5.93
N GLN A 104 1.31 -11.55 6.17
CA GLN A 104 0.33 -11.87 7.23
C GLN A 104 0.86 -11.51 8.62
N ASN A 105 2.15 -11.73 8.87
CA ASN A 105 2.79 -11.39 10.15
C ASN A 105 2.85 -9.88 10.39
N ILE A 106 2.81 -9.03 9.35
CA ILE A 106 2.79 -7.57 9.51
C ILE A 106 1.43 -7.08 10.03
N CYS A 107 0.34 -7.76 9.66
CA CYS A 107 -1.02 -7.43 10.12
C CYS A 107 -1.42 -8.12 11.44
N SER A 108 -0.56 -8.98 11.99
CA SER A 108 -0.84 -9.76 13.21
C SER A 108 -0.49 -9.00 14.50
#